data_AF-A0A1J8PX50-F1
#
_entry.id   AF-A0A1J8PX50-F1
#
_cell.length_a   1.000
_cell.length_b   1.000
_cell.length_c   1.000
_cell.angle_alpha   90.00
_cell.angle_beta   90.00
_cell.angle_gamma   90.00
#
_symmetry.space_group_name_H-M   'P 1'
#
loop_
_entity.id
_entity.type
_entity.pdbx_description
1 polymer ?
#
loop_
_entity_poly.entity_id
_entity_poly.type
_entity_poly.pdbx_seq_one_letter_code
_entity_poly.pdbx_strand_id
1 'polypeptide(L)'
;MRTKMSTTLKRKPLLETFNSDPTAASDIRPHADPVAWKIIRTFATTQMTLPDVERDLQAHLSERYVDSDWRPALKAVLIAEEDTEMASNAIDALMHIAGCVSTYWPQNSDS
;
A
#
# COMPACT_ATOMS: atom_id res chain seq x y z
N MET A 1 1.51 -49.61 24.22
CA MET A 1 1.46 -48.66 23.08
C MET A 1 1.26 -47.24 23.61
N ARG A 2 2.07 -46.31 23.10
CA ARG A 2 2.05 -44.83 23.11
C ARG A 2 1.28 -44.03 24.19
N THR A 3 2.09 -43.25 24.91
CA THR A 3 1.85 -41.98 25.61
C THR A 3 1.27 -40.87 24.72
N LYS A 4 0.67 -39.85 25.37
CA LYS A 4 0.61 -38.37 25.09
C LYS A 4 -0.85 -37.85 25.11
N MET A 5 -1.21 -36.65 25.57
CA MET A 5 -0.52 -35.51 26.20
C MET A 5 -1.56 -34.58 26.84
N SER A 6 -1.12 -33.74 27.79
CA SER A 6 -1.78 -32.56 28.34
C SER A 6 -2.37 -31.63 27.26
N THR A 7 -3.31 -30.74 27.61
CA THR A 7 -3.21 -29.27 27.47
C THR A 7 -4.54 -28.61 27.86
N THR A 8 -4.50 -27.79 28.92
CA THR A 8 -5.56 -26.84 29.28
C THR A 8 -5.62 -25.74 28.22
N LEU A 9 -6.69 -25.70 27.43
CA LEU A 9 -7.01 -24.60 26.53
C LEU A 9 -8.16 -23.79 27.15
N LYS A 10 -7.81 -22.61 27.70
CA LYS A 10 -8.77 -21.56 28.05
C LYS A 10 -9.59 -21.27 26.79
N ARG A 11 -10.89 -21.57 26.86
CA ARG A 11 -11.87 -21.26 25.81
C ARG A 11 -11.90 -19.75 25.60
N LYS A 12 -11.55 -19.33 24.39
CA LYS A 12 -11.72 -17.97 23.88
C LYS A 12 -13.21 -17.81 23.58
N PRO A 13 -13.90 -16.78 24.08
CA PRO A 13 -15.29 -16.55 23.70
C PRO A 13 -15.33 -15.99 22.27
N LEU A 14 -16.25 -16.52 21.49
CA LEU A 14 -16.69 -16.07 20.18
C LEU A 14 -16.93 -14.56 20.19
N LEU A 15 -16.22 -13.83 19.33
CA LEU A 15 -16.65 -12.51 18.86
C LEU A 15 -16.89 -12.62 17.37
N GLU A 16 -17.99 -13.27 17.02
CA GLU A 16 -18.78 -12.89 15.87
C GLU A 16 -19.47 -11.58 16.25
N THR A 17 -18.81 -10.48 15.93
CA THR A 17 -19.51 -9.21 15.79
C THR A 17 -18.86 -8.48 14.63
N PHE A 18 -19.43 -8.67 13.45
CA PHE A 18 -19.39 -7.70 12.37
C PHE A 18 -20.07 -6.41 12.87
N ASN A 19 -19.42 -5.73 13.81
CA ASN A 19 -19.67 -4.33 14.05
C ASN A 19 -18.91 -3.61 12.96
N SER A 20 -19.62 -3.39 11.85
CA SER A 20 -19.39 -2.25 10.98
C SER A 20 -19.48 -1.01 11.86
N ASP A 21 -18.35 -0.65 12.46
CA ASP A 21 -18.18 0.64 13.10
C ASP A 21 -17.83 1.61 11.97
N PRO A 22 -18.74 2.52 11.55
CA PRO A 22 -18.40 3.57 10.60
C PRO A 22 -17.40 4.58 11.20
N THR A 23 -16.98 4.37 12.46
CA THR A 23 -15.99 5.17 13.20
C THR A 23 -14.61 4.52 13.25
N ALA A 24 -14.29 3.56 12.36
CA ALA A 24 -12.93 3.49 11.82
C ALA A 24 -12.72 4.67 10.86
N ALA A 25 -12.95 5.86 11.40
CA ALA A 25 -12.71 7.12 10.79
C ALA A 25 -11.24 7.09 10.41
N SER A 26 -11.00 7.07 9.09
CA SER A 26 -10.05 8.02 8.55
C SER A 26 -8.68 8.03 9.23
N ASP A 27 -7.88 7.00 9.01
CA ASP A 27 -6.46 7.31 8.83
C ASP A 27 -6.36 8.01 7.45
N ILE A 28 -6.88 9.26 7.34
CA ILE A 28 -6.91 10.15 6.16
C ILE A 28 -5.49 10.65 5.86
N ARG A 29 -4.48 9.80 5.95
CA ARG A 29 -3.17 10.15 5.43
C ARG A 29 -3.21 9.75 3.96
N PRO A 30 -3.02 10.69 3.01
CA PRO A 30 -3.03 10.36 1.58
C PRO A 30 -2.11 9.17 1.25
N HIS A 31 -1.01 9.02 1.98
CA HIS A 31 -0.07 7.90 1.85
C HIS A 31 -0.49 6.57 2.48
N ALA A 32 -1.61 6.51 3.20
CA ALA A 32 -2.23 5.27 3.62
C ALA A 32 -3.24 4.75 2.57
N ASP A 33 -3.50 5.52 1.50
CA ASP A 33 -4.46 5.16 0.45
C ASP A 33 -3.80 4.21 -0.57
N PRO A 34 -4.20 2.93 -0.61
CA PRO A 34 -3.58 1.94 -1.50
C PRO A 34 -3.89 2.21 -2.98
N VAL A 35 -4.98 2.92 -3.29
CA VAL A 35 -5.33 3.27 -4.67
C VAL A 35 -4.44 4.40 -5.19
N ALA A 36 -4.07 5.36 -4.32
CA ALA A 36 -3.09 6.39 -4.67
C ALA A 36 -1.70 5.78 -5.00
N TRP A 37 -1.24 4.81 -4.19
CA TRP A 37 0.00 4.09 -4.49
C TRP A 37 -0.06 3.23 -5.75
N LYS A 38 -1.24 2.67 -6.06
CA LYS A 38 -1.46 1.97 -7.33
C LYS A 38 -1.27 2.90 -8.53
N ILE A 39 -1.75 4.14 -8.46
CA ILE A 39 -1.56 5.15 -9.50
C ILE A 39 -0.06 5.44 -9.72
N ILE A 40 0.71 5.63 -8.64
CA ILE A 40 2.17 5.81 -8.70
C ILE A 40 2.88 4.60 -9.33
N ARG A 41 2.47 3.37 -8.97
CA ARG A 41 3.06 2.14 -9.54
C ARG A 41 2.69 1.96 -11.03
N THR A 42 1.49 2.37 -11.44
CA THR A 42 1.12 2.41 -12.86
C THR A 42 2.00 3.40 -13.62
N PHE A 43 2.28 4.57 -13.05
CA PHE A 43 3.24 5.52 -13.63
C PHE A 43 4.63 4.91 -13.79
N ALA A 44 5.09 4.10 -12.83
CA ALA A 44 6.39 3.42 -12.89
C ALA A 44 6.51 2.30 -13.93
N THR A 45 5.39 1.70 -14.35
CA THR A 45 5.38 0.51 -15.22
C THR A 45 4.78 0.76 -16.60
N THR A 46 4.32 1.99 -16.86
CA THR A 46 3.68 2.37 -18.12
C THR A 46 4.26 3.68 -18.66
N GLN A 47 3.97 4.02 -19.91
CA GLN A 47 4.39 5.29 -20.54
C GLN A 47 3.48 6.47 -20.17
N MET A 48 2.89 6.44 -18.98
CA MET A 48 2.06 7.54 -18.48
C MET A 48 2.93 8.76 -18.20
N THR A 49 2.43 9.96 -18.44
CA THR A 49 3.20 11.19 -18.21
C THR A 49 2.98 11.74 -16.80
N LEU A 50 3.89 12.60 -16.32
CA LEU A 50 3.76 13.26 -15.01
C LEU A 50 2.41 14.03 -14.87
N PRO A 51 1.96 14.82 -15.86
CA PRO A 51 0.64 15.46 -15.79
C PRO A 51 -0.53 14.48 -15.69
N ASP A 52 -0.43 13.30 -16.32
CA ASP A 52 -1.50 12.30 -16.23
C ASP A 52 -1.58 11.70 -14.82
N VAL A 53 -0.44 11.35 -14.20
CA VAL A 53 -0.43 10.73 -12.86
C VAL A 53 -0.85 11.73 -11.79
N GLU A 54 -0.46 13.01 -11.92
CA GLU A 54 -0.93 14.08 -11.03
C GLU A 54 -2.44 14.29 -11.14
N ARG A 55 -2.99 14.28 -12.36
CA ARG A 55 -4.45 14.35 -12.59
C ARG A 55 -5.17 13.20 -11.91
N ASP A 56 -4.68 11.97 -12.06
CA ASP A 56 -5.33 10.78 -11.51
C ASP A 56 -5.24 10.76 -9.99
N LEU A 57 -4.11 11.19 -9.41
CA LEU A 57 -3.98 11.39 -7.95
C LEU A 57 -4.91 12.47 -7.44
N GLN A 58 -4.99 13.62 -8.13
CA GLN A 58 -5.88 14.72 -7.78
C GLN A 58 -7.36 14.31 -7.87
N ALA A 59 -7.74 13.52 -8.87
CA ALA A 59 -9.10 13.01 -9.01
C ALA A 59 -9.45 12.02 -7.87
N HIS A 60 -8.52 11.14 -7.51
CA HIS A 60 -8.74 10.12 -6.47
C HIS A 60 -8.69 10.68 -5.05
N LEU A 61 -7.71 11.54 -4.75
CA LEU A 61 -7.50 12.10 -3.42
C LEU A 61 -8.31 13.38 -3.19
N SER A 62 -8.75 14.06 -4.25
CA SER A 62 -9.51 15.31 -4.20
C SER A 62 -8.78 16.35 -3.32
N GLU A 63 -9.44 16.93 -2.32
CA GLU A 63 -8.86 17.93 -1.40
C GLU A 63 -7.71 17.38 -0.55
N ARG A 64 -7.52 16.05 -0.51
CA ARG A 64 -6.42 15.40 0.21
C ARG A 64 -5.13 15.33 -0.60
N TYR A 65 -5.16 15.72 -1.88
CA TYR A 65 -3.96 15.74 -2.70
C TYR A 65 -3.09 16.94 -2.32
N VAL A 66 -1.85 16.65 -1.92
CA VAL A 66 -0.82 17.66 -1.67
C VAL A 66 0.40 17.26 -2.49
N ASP A 67 0.71 18.05 -3.51
CA ASP A 67 1.81 17.75 -4.44
C ASP A 67 3.15 17.50 -3.71
N SER A 68 3.49 18.31 -2.69
CA SER A 68 4.74 18.15 -1.92
C SER A 68 4.89 16.78 -1.26
N ASP A 69 3.78 16.16 -0.90
CA ASP A 69 3.75 14.86 -0.22
C ASP A 69 4.06 13.74 -1.23
N TRP A 70 3.63 13.89 -2.48
CA TRP A 70 3.82 12.90 -3.55
C TRP A 70 5.07 13.11 -4.41
N ARG A 71 5.66 14.31 -4.40
CA ARG A 71 6.90 14.63 -5.12
C ARG A 71 8.04 13.63 -4.91
N PRO A 72 8.34 13.14 -3.68
CA PRO A 72 9.40 12.15 -3.49
C PRO A 72 9.13 10.86 -4.26
N ALA A 73 7.87 10.39 -4.29
CA ALA A 73 7.48 9.19 -5.01
C ALA A 73 7.53 9.39 -6.52
N LEU A 74 6.98 10.50 -7.02
CA LEU A 74 7.01 10.85 -8.45
C LEU A 74 8.45 11.03 -8.94
N LYS A 75 9.31 11.67 -8.15
CA LYS A 75 10.73 11.86 -8.46
C LYS A 75 11.49 10.54 -8.46
N ALA A 76 11.18 9.62 -7.55
CA ALA A 76 11.81 8.30 -7.53
C ALA A 76 11.53 7.52 -8.83
N VAL A 77 10.30 7.59 -9.34
CA VAL A 77 9.94 6.98 -10.62
C VAL A 77 10.66 7.65 -11.78
N LEU A 78 10.75 8.98 -11.79
CA LEU A 78 11.44 9.72 -12.84
C LEU A 78 12.95 9.48 -12.84
N ILE A 79 13.60 9.43 -11.66
CA ILE A 79 15.05 9.14 -11.52
C ILE A 79 15.39 7.73 -11.98
N ALA A 80 14.47 6.80 -11.80
CA ALA A 80 14.68 5.43 -12.22
C ALA A 80 14.79 5.28 -13.74
N GLU A 81 14.52 6.32 -14.55
CA GLU A 81 14.74 6.40 -16.01
C GLU A 81 14.82 5.02 -16.71
N GLU A 82 13.66 4.40 -16.92
CA GLU A 82 13.46 3.07 -17.56
C GLU A 82 13.83 1.82 -16.72
N ASP A 83 14.44 1.96 -15.55
CA ASP A 83 14.65 0.89 -14.57
C ASP A 83 13.39 0.68 -13.71
N THR A 84 12.44 -0.08 -14.27
CA THR A 84 11.18 -0.43 -13.60
C THR A 84 11.37 -1.19 -12.27
N GLU A 85 12.49 -1.90 -12.10
CA GLU A 85 12.81 -2.61 -10.85
C GLU A 85 13.26 -1.63 -9.77
N MET A 86 14.14 -0.69 -10.12
CA MET A 86 14.55 0.41 -9.22
C MET A 86 13.36 1.28 -8.81
N ALA A 87 12.48 1.63 -9.76
CA ALA A 87 11.27 2.39 -9.48
C ALA A 87 10.35 1.65 -8.50
N SER A 88 10.13 0.36 -8.71
CA SER A 88 9.28 -0.48 -7.86
C SER A 88 9.85 -0.60 -6.45
N ASN A 89 11.16 -0.85 -6.31
CA ASN A 89 11.84 -0.94 -5.02
C ASN A 89 11.78 0.39 -4.25
N ALA A 90 11.92 1.53 -4.94
CA ALA A 90 11.82 2.84 -4.32
C ALA A 90 10.38 3.14 -3.85
N ILE A 91 9.36 2.78 -4.65
CA ILE A 91 7.96 2.91 -4.25
C ILE A 91 7.67 2.05 -3.02
N ASP A 92 8.12 0.81 -3.00
CA ASP A 92 7.91 -0.10 -1.87
C ASP A 92 8.53 0.44 -0.58
N ALA A 93 9.77 0.96 -0.66
CA ALA A 93 10.41 1.62 0.48
C ALA A 93 9.60 2.81 1.00
N LEU A 94 9.05 3.64 0.12
CA LEU A 94 8.23 4.80 0.49
C LEU A 94 6.88 4.38 1.11
N MET A 95 6.25 3.33 0.60
CA MET A 95 5.02 2.77 1.20
C MET A 95 5.26 2.25 2.63
N HIS A 96 6.39 1.59 2.87
CA HIS A 96 6.77 1.11 4.20
C HIS A 96 6.99 2.26 5.18
N ILE A 97 7.64 3.34 4.74
CA ILE A 97 7.85 4.56 5.55
C ILE A 97 6.50 5.24 5.84
N ALA A 98 5.58 5.24 4.88
CA ALA A 98 4.24 5.80 5.01
C ALA A 98 3.31 5.02 5.96
N GLY A 99 3.71 3.82 6.41
CA GLY A 99 2.90 2.97 7.29
C GLY A 99 1.78 2.21 6.56
N CYS A 100 1.77 2.21 5.23
CA CYS A 100 0.87 1.37 4.45
C CYS A 100 1.47 -0.05 4.39
N VAL A 101 1.09 -0.91 5.32
CA VAL A 101 1.43 -2.34 5.28
C VAL A 101 0.69 -2.97 4.09
N SER A 102 1.40 -3.10 2.97
CA SER A 102 0.99 -3.93 1.84
C SER A 102 1.04 -5.39 2.26
N THR A 103 -0.05 -5.88 2.86
CA THR A 103 -0.29 -7.32 2.96
C THR A 103 -1.05 -7.71 1.70
N TYR A 104 -0.48 -8.62 0.92
CA TYR A 104 -0.93 -9.13 -0.38
C TYR A 104 -0.41 -8.40 -1.63
N TRP A 105 0.81 -8.75 -2.02
CA TRP A 105 1.05 -9.16 -3.40
C TRP A 105 2.07 -10.31 -3.42
N PRO A 106 1.85 -11.40 -4.18
CA PRO A 106 2.87 -12.43 -4.32
C PRO A 106 4.03 -11.82 -5.11
N GLN A 107 5.19 -11.70 -4.47
CA GLN A 107 6.44 -11.78 -5.20
C GLN A 107 6.43 -13.17 -5.85
N ASN A 108 6.18 -13.20 -7.15
CA ASN A 108 6.47 -14.39 -7.94
C ASN A 108 7.98 -14.62 -7.80
N SER A 109 8.34 -15.48 -6.84
CA SER A 109 9.64 -16.10 -6.77
C SER A 109 9.82 -16.97 -8.00
N ASP A 110 10.55 -16.41 -8.94
CA ASP A 110 11.58 -17.05 -9.77
C ASP A 110 11.71 -18.58 -9.64
N SER A 111 11.40 -19.30 -10.72
CA SER A 111 12.22 -20.36 -11.35
C SER A 111 11.53 -20.93 -12.60
#